data_AF-A0A838IL81-F1
#
_entry.id   AF-A0A838IL81-F1
#
_cell.length_a   1.000
_cell.length_b   1.000
_cell.length_c   1.000
_cell.angle_alpha   90.00
_cell.angle_beta   90.00
_cell.angle_gamma   90.00
#
_symmetry.space_group_name_H-M   'P 1'
#
loop_
_entity.id
_entity.type
_entity.pdbx_description
1 polymer ?
#
loop_
_entity_poly.entity_id
_entity_poly.type
_entity_poly.pdbx_seq_one_letter_code
_entity_poly.pdbx_strand_id
1 'polypeptide(L)'
;MLKRFLKLLKGSPEPPADFEGTYLDHLLLKVRPRVSSRLANCPAHDPLLVVVAEVLLQTVPDIWEPDYQAPLLDPQSPGFKPPPPPQNNEVIDPAEDTGEFEAVEEVADDAESAIDADDADDAESAVDAEPADDAESDDDAESDDDAEPQDGDEVEIVSEQDVESEKSASDEALDELAGFINPFDDTAEFASPLKRRSGTAKTPTNLQKVRLDSKEILQGGRVLLTMLINNDRLPPDQQLSVAEILLASELWIGFMLESDGLDPKAQKLLQLVEQKFSEGQFSQARLLLQLFQTDRATQLNNDRNLFYEDMILRMGIRRRHQISNDIGTAVQTKFTGLTHDDSVGIRAALALLAEHLFIQCHLYTRSPASVAQWRSIVEVSTRPNAVPYFLNHIPPRRWRMPDGTDDRALKTLAKEHIVRPMMREYVVHQIKSAYFILRAVGDTGLEDYLDCFFDWATTTFEVDAPVFMPEIYKRTMIGGEMVSSIFNNLYERHFRRRADELLDELDDDAINQALDTTLARMTACDFNEIPPGNFDLGSFLLDELTGMTYPTPEFAFKLHRIT
;
A
#
# COMPACT_ATOMS: atom_id res chain seq x y z
N MET A 1 -10.33 41.90 3.43
CA MET A 1 -10.57 40.49 3.78
C MET A 1 -10.08 39.51 2.72
N LEU A 2 -10.30 39.75 1.42
CA LEU A 2 -9.77 38.89 0.33
C LEU A 2 -8.23 38.69 0.34
N LYS A 3 -7.43 39.71 0.70
CA LYS A 3 -5.96 39.57 0.88
C LYS A 3 -5.52 38.80 2.14
N ARG A 4 -6.36 38.72 3.18
CA ARG A 4 -6.14 37.87 4.36
C ARG A 4 -6.62 36.44 4.08
N PHE A 5 -7.69 36.28 3.30
CA PHE A 5 -8.21 35.00 2.80
C PHE A 5 -7.25 34.32 1.81
N LEU A 6 -6.66 35.10 0.87
CA LEU A 6 -5.56 34.64 0.01
C LEU A 6 -4.26 34.38 0.77
N LYS A 7 -4.09 34.93 1.98
CA LYS A 7 -2.97 34.57 2.88
C LYS A 7 -3.24 33.28 3.65
N LEU A 8 -4.50 32.99 3.95
CA LEU A 8 -4.96 31.72 4.54
C LEU A 8 -4.84 30.58 3.53
N LEU A 9 -5.20 30.83 2.25
CA LEU A 9 -4.93 29.93 1.12
C LEU A 9 -3.43 29.78 0.77
N LYS A 10 -2.58 30.70 1.23
CA LYS A 10 -1.10 30.65 1.11
C LYS A 10 -0.42 30.23 2.42
N GLY A 11 -1.17 29.64 3.35
CA GLY A 11 -0.75 29.40 4.74
C GLY A 11 0.39 28.39 4.90
N SER A 12 0.57 27.51 3.92
CA SER A 12 1.85 26.85 3.68
C SER A 12 2.52 27.58 2.51
N PRO A 13 3.80 28.00 2.62
CA PRO A 13 4.51 28.42 1.43
C PRO A 13 4.49 27.23 0.48
N GLU A 14 3.80 27.35 -0.66
CA GLU A 14 4.00 26.42 -1.77
C GLU A 14 5.52 26.22 -1.91
N PRO A 15 5.98 24.98 -2.12
CA PRO A 15 7.40 24.76 -2.37
C PRO A 15 7.84 25.76 -3.44
N PRO A 16 8.97 26.46 -3.27
CA PRO A 16 9.45 27.37 -4.31
C PRO A 16 9.48 26.61 -5.64
N ALA A 17 9.20 27.28 -6.75
CA ALA A 17 9.08 26.64 -8.08
C ALA A 17 10.33 25.80 -8.47
N ASP A 18 11.46 26.05 -7.80
CA ASP A 18 12.75 25.38 -7.98
C ASP A 18 13.08 24.33 -6.89
N PHE A 19 12.10 23.90 -6.07
CA PHE A 19 12.34 22.88 -5.04
C PHE A 19 12.44 21.49 -5.68
N GLU A 20 13.65 20.93 -5.69
CA GLU A 20 13.88 19.52 -6.02
C GLU A 20 13.45 18.63 -4.84
N GLY A 21 12.36 17.87 -5.01
CA GLY A 21 11.89 16.89 -4.02
C GLY A 21 10.37 16.89 -3.86
N THR A 22 9.87 16.03 -2.96
CA THR A 22 8.43 15.91 -2.70
C THR A 22 7.95 16.92 -1.67
N TYR A 23 6.63 17.08 -1.52
CA TYR A 23 6.09 17.97 -0.50
C TYR A 23 6.50 17.56 0.93
N LEU A 24 6.64 16.26 1.20
CA LEU A 24 7.16 15.79 2.49
C LEU A 24 8.63 16.17 2.67
N ASP A 25 9.48 16.04 1.65
CA ASP A 25 10.87 16.52 1.73
C ASP A 25 10.94 17.99 2.09
N HIS A 26 10.07 18.79 1.47
CA HIS A 26 9.98 20.22 1.71
C HIS A 26 9.64 20.52 3.19
N LEU A 27 8.65 19.81 3.73
CA LEU A 27 8.26 19.95 5.14
C LEU A 27 9.38 19.48 6.06
N LEU A 28 9.95 18.30 5.82
CA LEU A 28 11.03 17.71 6.61
C LEU A 28 12.26 18.62 6.64
N LEU A 29 12.65 19.21 5.50
CA LEU A 29 13.77 20.15 5.42
C LEU A 29 13.52 21.40 6.28
N LYS A 30 12.29 21.92 6.29
CA LYS A 30 11.91 23.10 7.08
C LYS A 30 11.86 22.82 8.58
N VAL A 31 11.32 21.68 9.00
CA VAL A 31 11.12 21.37 10.43
C VAL A 31 12.39 20.83 11.09
N ARG A 32 13.30 20.20 10.33
CA ARG A 32 14.49 19.52 10.86
C ARG A 32 15.34 20.37 11.83
N PRO A 33 15.67 21.65 11.56
CA PRO A 33 16.43 22.46 12.52
C PRO A 33 15.70 22.64 13.85
N ARG A 34 14.37 22.76 13.83
CA ARG A 34 13.54 22.90 15.03
C ARG A 34 13.45 21.58 15.79
N VAL A 35 13.23 20.48 15.09
CA VAL A 35 13.23 19.13 15.67
C VAL A 35 14.56 18.85 16.39
N SER A 36 15.69 19.16 15.75
CA SER A 36 17.01 19.01 16.35
C SER A 36 17.17 19.87 17.62
N SER A 37 16.76 21.14 17.58
CA SER A 37 16.81 22.02 18.75
C SER A 37 15.90 21.53 19.90
N ARG A 38 14.67 21.07 19.59
CA ARG A 38 13.71 20.56 20.57
C ARG A 38 14.22 19.29 21.26
N LEU A 39 14.77 18.34 20.49
CA LEU A 39 15.35 17.10 21.05
C LEU A 39 16.61 17.37 21.86
N ALA A 40 17.46 18.31 21.45
CA ALA A 40 18.62 18.71 22.24
C ALA A 40 18.25 19.35 23.58
N ASN A 41 17.18 20.16 23.60
CA ASN A 41 16.70 20.82 24.82
C ASN A 41 15.91 19.87 25.75
N CYS A 42 15.22 18.88 25.19
CA CYS A 42 14.47 17.89 25.95
C CYS A 42 14.61 16.50 25.31
N PRO A 43 15.68 15.75 25.67
CA PRO A 43 15.94 14.39 25.16
C PRO A 43 14.83 13.37 25.44
N ALA A 44 13.96 13.63 26.41
CA ALA A 44 12.86 12.75 26.79
C ALA A 44 11.71 12.73 25.77
N HIS A 45 11.67 13.66 24.82
CA HIS A 45 10.65 13.68 23.77
C HIS A 45 10.63 12.38 22.94
N ASP A 46 9.44 11.99 22.50
CA ASP A 46 9.29 11.13 21.32
C ASP A 46 9.73 11.89 20.06
N PRO A 47 10.78 11.42 19.36
CA PRO A 47 11.26 12.10 18.16
C PRO A 47 10.21 12.20 17.05
N LEU A 48 9.34 11.19 16.91
CA LEU A 48 8.31 11.19 15.88
C LEU A 48 7.20 12.20 16.21
N LEU A 49 6.79 12.31 17.48
CA LEU A 49 5.80 13.31 17.89
C LEU A 49 6.32 14.75 17.77
N VAL A 50 7.63 14.96 17.98
CA VAL A 50 8.24 16.28 17.72
C VAL A 50 8.15 16.61 16.24
N VAL A 51 8.42 15.66 15.33
CA VAL A 51 8.21 15.90 13.90
C VAL A 51 6.74 16.23 13.60
N VAL A 52 5.79 15.45 14.14
CA VAL A 52 4.36 15.71 13.96
C VAL A 52 3.98 17.13 14.40
N ALA A 53 4.38 17.53 15.61
CA ALA A 53 4.08 18.85 16.15
C ALA A 53 4.69 19.98 15.29
N GLU A 54 5.94 19.82 14.86
CA GLU A 54 6.61 20.81 14.02
C GLU A 54 6.03 20.86 12.58
N VAL A 55 5.56 19.73 12.04
CA VAL A 55 4.85 19.69 10.75
C VAL A 55 3.50 20.42 10.86
N LEU A 56 2.71 20.18 11.91
CA LEU A 56 1.47 20.91 12.17
C LEU A 56 1.71 22.42 12.32
N LEU A 57 2.76 22.82 13.04
CA LEU A 57 3.19 24.21 13.15
C LEU A 57 3.54 24.83 11.80
N GLN A 58 4.14 24.05 10.91
CA GLN A 58 4.56 24.51 9.61
C GLN A 58 3.39 24.62 8.62
N THR A 59 2.37 23.75 8.74
CA THR A 59 1.22 23.75 7.84
C THR A 59 0.20 24.84 8.18
N VAL A 60 -0.06 25.10 9.47
CA VAL A 60 -1.04 26.10 9.91
C VAL A 60 -0.56 26.92 11.13
N PRO A 61 0.44 27.80 10.97
CA PRO A 61 1.16 28.45 12.09
C PRO A 61 0.29 29.39 12.96
N ASP A 62 -0.80 29.91 12.40
CA ASP A 62 -1.67 30.87 13.08
C ASP A 62 -2.58 30.21 14.13
N ILE A 63 -2.80 28.90 14.04
CA ILE A 63 -3.71 28.15 14.91
C ILE A 63 -3.01 27.66 16.18
N TRP A 64 -1.77 27.20 16.06
CA TRP A 64 -1.12 26.43 17.12
C TRP A 64 -0.35 27.29 18.11
N GLU A 65 -0.31 26.84 19.37
CA GLU A 65 0.64 27.33 20.38
C GLU A 65 2.03 26.76 20.07
N PRO A 66 3.05 27.62 19.86
CA PRO A 66 4.37 27.16 19.40
C PRO A 66 5.18 26.45 20.49
N ASP A 67 4.83 26.64 21.76
CA ASP A 67 5.57 26.09 22.90
C ASP A 67 4.74 25.05 23.64
N TYR A 68 5.31 23.86 23.75
CA TYR A 68 4.85 22.80 24.63
C TYR A 68 5.90 22.60 25.74
N GLN A 69 5.47 22.68 26.99
CA GLN A 69 6.36 22.72 28.17
C GLN A 69 6.74 21.33 28.70
N ALA A 70 6.00 20.29 28.31
CA ALA A 70 6.22 18.93 28.73
C ALA A 70 6.81 18.08 27.59
N PRO A 71 7.53 16.99 27.92
CA PRO A 71 7.90 15.99 26.92
C PRO A 71 6.65 15.46 26.22
N LEU A 72 6.58 15.61 24.91
CA LEU A 72 5.65 14.88 24.05
C LEU A 72 5.96 13.39 24.18
N LEU A 73 5.05 12.68 24.83
CA LEU A 73 5.12 11.25 25.10
C LEU A 73 3.83 10.60 24.66
N ASP A 74 3.90 9.33 24.30
CA ASP A 74 2.74 8.53 23.96
C ASP A 74 2.88 7.12 24.56
N PRO A 75 1.82 6.59 25.21
CA PRO A 75 1.77 5.20 25.65
C PRO A 75 1.75 4.16 24.51
N GLN A 76 1.37 4.51 23.28
CA GLN A 76 1.42 3.59 22.13
C GLN A 76 2.80 3.55 21.44
N SER A 77 3.68 4.51 21.70
CA SER A 77 5.09 4.41 21.34
C SER A 77 5.74 3.32 22.20
N PRO A 78 6.42 2.31 21.61
CA PRO A 78 6.67 1.04 22.27
C PRO A 78 7.29 1.18 23.67
N GLY A 79 6.55 0.69 24.67
CA GLY A 79 7.10 0.32 25.97
C GLY A 79 7.85 -1.00 25.82
N PHE A 80 9.03 -1.10 26.43
CA PHE A 80 9.89 -2.28 26.36
C PHE A 80 9.20 -3.55 26.89
N LYS A 81 9.15 -4.61 26.07
CA LYS A 81 9.22 -6.01 26.55
C LYS A 81 10.58 -6.56 26.09
N PRO A 82 11.46 -7.02 26.99
CA PRO A 82 12.67 -7.74 26.58
C PRO A 82 12.25 -9.02 25.83
N PRO A 83 13.05 -9.49 24.84
CA PRO A 83 12.83 -10.82 24.29
C PRO A 83 12.91 -11.83 25.44
N PRO A 84 12.04 -12.86 25.47
CA PRO A 84 12.12 -13.89 26.48
C PRO A 84 13.52 -14.53 26.41
N PRO A 85 14.15 -14.81 27.58
CA PRO A 85 15.43 -15.51 27.58
C PRO A 85 15.28 -16.84 26.84
N PRO A 86 16.32 -17.31 26.13
CA PRO A 86 16.27 -18.59 25.42
C PRO A 86 15.81 -19.65 26.40
N GLN A 87 14.67 -20.29 26.08
CA GLN A 87 14.20 -21.43 26.84
C GLN A 87 15.29 -22.49 26.71
N ASN A 88 15.94 -22.81 27.83
CA ASN A 88 16.77 -24.00 27.92
C ASN A 88 15.87 -25.17 27.49
N ASN A 89 16.27 -25.86 26.42
CA ASN A 89 15.69 -27.14 26.05
C ASN A 89 15.72 -28.05 27.27
N GLU A 90 14.57 -28.21 27.94
CA GLU A 90 14.34 -29.40 28.74
C GLU A 90 14.28 -30.56 27.75
N VAL A 91 15.25 -31.45 27.91
CA VAL A 91 15.35 -32.74 27.25
C VAL A 91 14.05 -33.48 27.52
N ILE A 92 13.22 -33.64 26.50
CA ILE A 92 12.13 -34.63 26.52
C ILE A 92 12.77 -35.97 26.20
N ASP A 93 12.87 -36.82 27.23
CA ASP A 93 13.23 -38.24 27.09
C ASP A 93 12.18 -38.97 26.22
N PRO A 94 12.59 -39.91 25.35
CA PRO A 94 11.66 -40.68 24.54
C PRO A 94 11.09 -41.83 25.35
N ALA A 95 9.83 -41.71 25.79
CA ALA A 95 9.10 -42.81 26.40
C ALA A 95 8.31 -43.58 25.32
N GLU A 96 8.86 -44.74 24.99
CA GLU A 96 8.23 -46.02 24.61
C GLU A 96 6.77 -46.04 24.13
N ASP A 97 6.65 -46.37 22.84
CA ASP A 97 5.72 -47.33 22.24
C ASP A 97 5.02 -48.31 23.21
N THR A 98 3.68 -48.24 23.26
CA THR A 98 2.79 -49.41 23.28
C THR A 98 1.42 -48.99 22.75
N GLY A 99 0.97 -49.64 21.67
CA GLY A 99 -0.21 -49.26 20.90
C GLY A 99 -1.56 -49.75 21.44
N GLU A 100 -2.60 -49.48 20.65
CA GLU A 100 -3.58 -50.47 20.19
C GLU A 100 -4.57 -49.81 19.22
N PHE A 101 -4.92 -50.58 18.20
CA PHE A 101 -5.91 -50.30 17.16
C PHE A 101 -7.31 -50.11 17.74
N GLU A 102 -8.09 -49.19 17.18
CA GLU A 102 -9.52 -49.42 16.95
C GLU A 102 -9.95 -48.74 15.65
N ALA A 103 -10.21 -49.58 14.64
CA ALA A 103 -10.93 -49.23 13.43
C ALA A 103 -12.42 -49.13 13.76
N VAL A 104 -13.08 -48.07 13.31
CA VAL A 104 -14.55 -48.01 13.31
C VAL A 104 -15.02 -47.62 11.92
N GLU A 105 -16.05 -48.36 11.52
CA GLU A 105 -16.59 -48.59 10.20
C GLU A 105 -17.23 -47.37 9.53
N GLU A 106 -17.13 -47.43 8.21
CA GLU A 106 -17.96 -46.86 7.17
C GLU A 106 -19.47 -47.05 7.45
N VAL A 107 -20.25 -45.96 7.40
CA VAL A 107 -21.69 -46.04 7.18
C VAL A 107 -22.07 -44.97 6.16
N ALA A 108 -22.45 -45.45 4.98
CA ALA A 108 -23.17 -44.71 3.95
C ALA A 108 -24.56 -44.32 4.46
N ASP A 109 -25.04 -43.14 4.10
CA ASP A 109 -26.46 -42.95 3.85
C ASP A 109 -26.70 -41.83 2.84
N ASP A 110 -27.47 -42.21 1.83
CA ASP A 110 -28.06 -41.43 0.75
C ASP A 110 -28.95 -40.30 1.29
N ALA A 111 -28.88 -39.14 0.63
CA ALA A 111 -30.01 -38.23 0.55
C ALA A 111 -29.98 -37.50 -0.80
N GLU A 112 -30.69 -38.08 -1.76
CA GLU A 112 -31.17 -37.40 -2.95
C GLU A 112 -32.02 -36.17 -2.57
N SER A 113 -31.79 -35.05 -3.26
CA SER A 113 -32.88 -34.16 -3.65
C SER A 113 -32.53 -33.45 -4.95
N ALA A 114 -33.13 -33.96 -6.02
CA ALA A 114 -33.34 -33.28 -7.29
C ALA A 114 -34.18 -32.01 -7.12
N ILE A 115 -34.05 -31.09 -8.08
CA ILE A 115 -34.96 -30.04 -8.61
C ILE A 115 -34.02 -28.98 -9.23
N ASP A 116 -34.10 -28.50 -10.46
CA ASP A 116 -34.76 -28.91 -11.71
C ASP A 116 -33.96 -28.16 -12.79
N ALA A 117 -33.75 -28.84 -13.91
CA ALA A 117 -33.26 -28.26 -15.14
C ALA A 117 -34.48 -27.97 -16.03
N ASP A 118 -34.58 -26.76 -16.55
CA ASP A 118 -35.27 -26.40 -17.79
C ASP A 118 -34.38 -25.31 -18.42
N ASP A 119 -33.59 -25.64 -19.44
CA ASP A 119 -33.91 -25.58 -20.87
C ASP A 119 -34.03 -24.15 -21.41
N ALA A 120 -33.02 -23.73 -22.18
CA ALA A 120 -33.19 -23.37 -23.59
C ALA A 120 -31.83 -23.15 -24.25
N ASP A 121 -31.51 -24.06 -25.17
CA ASP A 121 -30.58 -23.88 -26.28
C ASP A 121 -30.79 -22.56 -27.01
N ASP A 122 -29.70 -21.89 -27.41
CA ASP A 122 -29.51 -21.60 -28.84
C ASP A 122 -28.03 -21.34 -29.13
N ALA A 123 -27.44 -22.27 -29.89
CA ALA A 123 -26.14 -22.14 -30.50
C ALA A 123 -26.36 -21.89 -31.99
N GLU A 124 -25.93 -20.73 -32.51
CA GLU A 124 -25.62 -20.63 -33.93
C GLU A 124 -24.35 -19.83 -34.19
N SER A 125 -23.66 -20.31 -35.22
CA SER A 125 -22.28 -20.07 -35.60
C SER A 125 -22.03 -18.70 -36.27
N ALA A 126 -20.80 -18.22 -36.07
CA ALA A 126 -19.90 -17.50 -36.98
C ALA A 126 -20.39 -17.02 -38.37
N VAL A 127 -20.09 -15.76 -38.74
CA VAL A 127 -19.35 -15.38 -39.98
C VAL A 127 -18.95 -13.88 -40.04
N ASP A 128 -17.69 -13.67 -40.43
CA ASP A 128 -17.07 -12.64 -41.31
C ASP A 128 -17.31 -11.11 -41.19
N ALA A 129 -16.19 -10.42 -40.91
CA ALA A 129 -15.49 -9.40 -41.71
C ALA A 129 -16.22 -8.15 -42.29
N GLU A 130 -15.85 -6.98 -41.72
CA GLU A 130 -15.29 -5.73 -42.34
C GLU A 130 -15.95 -5.07 -43.58
N PRO A 131 -15.68 -3.78 -43.87
CA PRO A 131 -15.99 -2.55 -43.12
C PRO A 131 -16.76 -1.53 -44.02
N ALA A 132 -17.28 -0.42 -43.46
CA ALA A 132 -17.66 0.73 -44.27
C ALA A 132 -17.62 2.05 -43.46
N ASP A 133 -16.73 2.93 -43.90
CA ASP A 133 -16.77 4.38 -43.67
C ASP A 133 -18.10 4.97 -44.19
N ASP A 134 -18.67 5.95 -43.47
CA ASP A 134 -18.71 7.36 -43.88
C ASP A 134 -19.80 8.17 -43.14
N ALA A 135 -19.43 9.42 -42.85
CA ALA A 135 -20.25 10.63 -42.73
C ALA A 135 -21.04 10.92 -41.43
N GLU A 136 -20.44 11.79 -40.60
CA GLU A 136 -20.91 13.16 -40.31
C GLU A 136 -22.43 13.44 -40.42
N SER A 137 -23.05 13.83 -39.30
CA SER A 137 -23.78 15.10 -39.18
C SER A 137 -24.30 15.34 -37.76
N ASP A 138 -24.05 16.56 -37.28
CA ASP A 138 -24.70 17.25 -36.16
C ASP A 138 -26.23 17.03 -36.10
N ASP A 139 -26.78 16.96 -34.88
CA ASP A 139 -27.82 17.92 -34.48
C ASP A 139 -28.13 17.84 -32.98
N ASP A 140 -28.17 19.03 -32.39
CA ASP A 140 -28.62 19.37 -31.05
C ASP A 140 -30.06 18.91 -30.78
N ALA A 141 -30.29 18.30 -29.61
CA ALA A 141 -31.61 18.34 -28.99
C ALA A 141 -31.46 18.19 -27.46
N GLU A 142 -31.58 19.31 -26.77
CA GLU A 142 -31.92 19.34 -25.36
C GLU A 142 -33.32 18.76 -25.15
N SER A 143 -33.45 17.89 -24.15
CA SER A 143 -34.74 17.60 -23.53
C SER A 143 -34.54 17.51 -22.02
N ASP A 144 -34.98 18.57 -21.35
CA ASP A 144 -35.53 18.55 -20.00
C ASP A 144 -36.43 17.34 -19.82
N ASP A 145 -36.23 16.58 -18.74
CA ASP A 145 -37.34 15.86 -18.11
C ASP A 145 -37.17 15.87 -16.59
N ASP A 146 -38.05 16.66 -15.97
CA ASP A 146 -38.39 16.68 -14.57
C ASP A 146 -38.94 15.30 -14.15
N ALA A 147 -38.34 14.70 -13.13
CA ALA A 147 -39.00 13.66 -12.33
C ALA A 147 -38.67 13.86 -10.85
N GLU A 148 -39.68 14.27 -10.09
CA GLU A 148 -39.69 14.38 -8.64
C GLU A 148 -39.35 13.04 -7.95
N PRO A 149 -38.70 13.05 -6.77
CA PRO A 149 -38.45 11.83 -6.00
C PRO A 149 -39.69 11.44 -5.18
N GLN A 150 -40.09 10.17 -5.28
CA GLN A 150 -41.05 9.57 -4.35
C GLN A 150 -40.36 9.18 -3.04
N ASP A 151 -40.99 9.64 -1.95
CA ASP A 151 -40.72 9.30 -0.56
C ASP A 151 -40.90 7.81 -0.25
N GLY A 152 -40.07 7.34 0.69
CA GLY A 152 -40.54 6.56 1.83
C GLY A 152 -40.46 5.04 1.70
N ASP A 153 -39.37 4.46 2.22
CA ASP A 153 -39.47 3.19 2.94
C ASP A 153 -38.64 3.27 4.23
N GLU A 154 -39.39 3.20 5.34
CA GLU A 154 -38.88 3.08 6.70
C GLU A 154 -38.30 1.68 6.89
N VAL A 155 -36.98 1.56 7.09
CA VAL A 155 -36.38 0.29 7.50
C VAL A 155 -36.38 0.20 9.02
N GLU A 156 -37.18 -0.75 9.50
CA GLU A 156 -37.40 -1.12 10.88
C GLU A 156 -36.11 -1.66 11.54
N ILE A 157 -35.74 -1.05 12.68
CA ILE A 157 -34.61 -1.44 13.51
C ILE A 157 -34.96 -2.74 14.25
N VAL A 158 -34.38 -3.86 13.83
CA VAL A 158 -34.41 -5.10 14.62
C VAL A 158 -33.24 -5.08 15.61
N SER A 159 -33.58 -5.25 16.88
CA SER A 159 -32.68 -5.18 18.03
C SER A 159 -31.78 -6.41 18.13
N GLU A 160 -30.51 -6.17 18.44
CA GLU A 160 -29.47 -7.14 18.75
C GLU A 160 -29.85 -7.96 20.01
N GLN A 161 -29.65 -9.28 19.96
CA GLN A 161 -29.59 -10.15 21.13
C GLN A 161 -28.18 -10.74 21.27
N ASP A 162 -27.75 -10.73 22.53
CA ASP A 162 -26.43 -11.09 23.06
C ASP A 162 -25.86 -12.42 22.55
N VAL A 163 -24.59 -12.40 22.13
CA VAL A 163 -23.75 -13.60 22.05
C VAL A 163 -22.47 -13.34 22.84
N GLU A 164 -22.30 -14.12 23.89
CA GLU A 164 -21.17 -14.11 24.80
C GLU A 164 -19.86 -14.48 24.08
N SER A 165 -18.81 -13.68 24.33
CA SER A 165 -17.48 -13.88 23.77
C SER A 165 -16.67 -14.89 24.61
N GLU A 166 -16.32 -16.02 24.02
CA GLU A 166 -15.22 -16.86 24.51
C GLU A 166 -13.88 -16.25 24.05
N LYS A 167 -12.98 -16.00 25.02
CA LYS A 167 -11.62 -15.51 24.77
C LYS A 167 -10.74 -16.67 24.30
N SER A 168 -10.27 -16.63 23.06
CA SER A 168 -9.19 -17.49 22.56
C SER A 168 -7.81 -16.86 22.83
N ALA A 169 -6.86 -17.71 23.25
CA ALA A 169 -5.54 -17.36 23.73
C ALA A 169 -4.51 -17.13 22.61
N SER A 170 -4.77 -16.19 21.70
CA SER A 170 -3.86 -15.87 20.57
C SER A 170 -3.35 -14.42 20.54
N ASP A 171 -3.74 -13.58 21.51
CA ASP A 171 -3.37 -12.14 21.54
C ASP A 171 -1.88 -11.88 21.84
N GLU A 172 -1.15 -12.85 22.43
CA GLU A 172 0.26 -12.63 22.81
C GLU A 172 1.24 -12.68 21.63
N ALA A 173 0.86 -13.30 20.49
CA ALA A 173 1.70 -13.35 19.29
C ALA A 173 1.56 -12.11 18.39
N LEU A 174 0.47 -11.34 18.53
CA LEU A 174 0.22 -10.12 17.75
C LEU A 174 0.95 -8.89 18.33
N ASP A 175 1.30 -8.92 19.62
CA ASP A 175 1.90 -7.79 20.35
C ASP A 175 3.40 -7.58 20.03
N GLU A 176 4.08 -8.58 19.45
CA GLU A 176 5.48 -8.46 18.97
C GLU A 176 5.62 -7.82 17.58
N LEU A 177 4.51 -7.64 16.84
CA LEU A 177 4.49 -7.11 15.47
C LEU A 177 4.25 -5.59 15.37
N ALA A 178 4.01 -4.89 16.48
CA ALA A 178 3.73 -3.44 16.53
C ALA A 178 4.89 -2.50 16.11
N GLY A 179 5.96 -3.04 15.52
CA GLY A 179 7.23 -2.33 15.31
C GLY A 179 7.51 -1.79 13.90
N PHE A 180 6.82 -2.21 12.84
CA PHE A 180 7.18 -1.81 11.47
C PHE A 180 5.98 -1.67 10.52
N ILE A 181 5.83 -0.46 9.96
CA ILE A 181 4.74 -0.02 9.09
C ILE A 181 4.96 -0.44 7.63
N ASN A 182 4.13 -1.35 7.16
CA ASN A 182 3.91 -1.76 5.79
C ASN A 182 3.73 -0.56 4.81
N PRO A 183 4.33 -0.59 3.62
CA PRO A 183 4.12 0.43 2.58
C PRO A 183 2.68 0.53 2.04
N PHE A 184 1.89 -0.55 2.09
CA PHE A 184 0.52 -0.62 1.53
C PHE A 184 -0.54 -1.20 2.47
N ASP A 185 -0.15 -1.65 3.67
CA ASP A 185 -1.09 -2.25 4.62
C ASP A 185 -0.61 -2.18 6.08
N ASP A 186 -0.72 -0.99 6.68
CA ASP A 186 -0.75 -0.89 8.15
C ASP A 186 -1.71 0.20 8.59
N THR A 187 -2.96 -0.25 8.75
CA THR A 187 -3.97 0.24 9.69
C THR A 187 -3.56 -0.07 11.14
N ALA A 188 -2.27 0.08 11.50
CA ALA A 188 -1.79 -0.07 12.87
C ALA A 188 -2.51 0.94 13.77
N GLU A 189 -3.65 0.50 14.31
CA GLU A 189 -4.25 0.70 15.62
C GLU A 189 -3.97 2.03 16.34
N PHE A 190 -3.94 3.14 15.61
CA PHE A 190 -4.23 4.43 16.21
C PHE A 190 -5.73 4.50 16.41
N ALA A 191 -6.23 3.82 17.46
CA ALA A 191 -7.63 3.85 17.89
C ALA A 191 -8.17 5.28 17.80
N SER A 192 -8.94 5.57 16.75
CA SER A 192 -9.22 6.94 16.33
C SER A 192 -9.72 7.80 17.49
N PRO A 193 -9.22 9.04 17.65
CA PRO A 193 -9.80 9.92 18.64
C PRO A 193 -11.17 10.33 18.09
N LEU A 194 -12.15 10.46 18.99
CA LEU A 194 -13.48 11.04 18.78
C LEU A 194 -14.61 10.02 18.55
N LYS A 195 -15.16 9.51 19.67
CA LYS A 195 -16.62 9.53 19.81
C LYS A 195 -17.04 10.99 19.63
N ARG A 196 -17.94 11.29 18.67
CA ARG A 196 -18.60 12.60 18.53
C ARG A 196 -18.94 13.10 19.93
N ARG A 197 -18.30 14.18 20.39
CA ARG A 197 -18.80 14.89 21.56
C ARG A 197 -20.15 15.48 21.13
N SER A 198 -21.24 14.89 21.58
CA SER A 198 -22.55 15.56 21.61
C SER A 198 -22.50 16.65 22.69
N GLY A 199 -21.67 17.65 22.48
CA GLY A 199 -21.52 18.79 23.34
C GLY A 199 -21.56 20.01 22.47
N THR A 200 -22.56 20.85 22.64
CA THR A 200 -22.66 22.18 22.04
C THR A 200 -21.46 23.03 22.47
N ALA A 201 -20.32 22.87 21.78
CA ALA A 201 -19.16 23.72 21.96
C ALA A 201 -19.42 25.03 21.20
N LYS A 202 -19.59 26.11 21.95
CA LYS A 202 -19.64 27.45 21.38
C LYS A 202 -18.31 27.73 20.70
N THR A 203 -18.37 28.18 19.45
CA THR A 203 -17.24 28.69 18.67
C THR A 203 -16.35 29.58 19.55
N PRO A 204 -15.04 29.29 19.70
CA PRO A 204 -14.17 30.13 20.50
C PRO A 204 -14.05 31.49 19.82
N THR A 205 -14.78 32.46 20.35
CA THR A 205 -14.80 33.85 19.88
C THR A 205 -13.58 34.65 20.37
N ASN A 206 -12.58 33.98 20.92
CA ASN A 206 -11.27 34.53 21.28
C ASN A 206 -10.17 33.70 20.61
N LEU A 207 -9.20 34.39 20.01
CA LEU A 207 -7.95 33.87 19.41
C LEU A 207 -7.04 33.19 20.46
N GLN A 208 -7.55 32.18 21.16
CA GLN A 208 -6.72 31.32 21.98
C GLN A 208 -6.16 30.24 21.06
N LYS A 209 -4.86 30.30 20.84
CA LYS A 209 -4.14 29.29 20.06
C LYS A 209 -4.36 27.91 20.71
N VAL A 210 -4.37 26.88 19.88
CA VAL A 210 -4.65 25.51 20.30
C VAL A 210 -3.35 24.82 20.71
N ARG A 211 -3.37 24.12 21.84
CA ARG A 211 -2.23 23.37 22.38
C ARG A 211 -1.90 22.15 21.53
N LEU A 212 -0.65 22.03 21.09
CA LEU A 212 -0.16 20.89 20.30
C LEU A 212 0.09 19.61 21.09
N ASP A 213 0.22 19.72 22.41
CA ASP A 213 0.53 18.58 23.29
C ASP A 213 -0.71 17.82 23.75
N SER A 214 -1.90 18.12 23.21
CA SER A 214 -3.07 17.30 23.44
C SER A 214 -2.96 15.96 22.70
N LYS A 215 -3.45 14.89 23.32
CA LYS A 215 -3.38 13.54 22.77
C LYS A 215 -4.10 13.45 21.42
N GLU A 216 -5.27 14.08 21.32
CA GLU A 216 -6.10 14.06 20.12
C GLU A 216 -5.42 14.75 18.94
N ILE A 217 -4.73 15.87 19.18
CA ILE A 217 -4.03 16.62 18.12
C ILE A 217 -2.78 15.88 17.68
N LEU A 218 -2.01 15.31 18.60
CA LEU A 218 -0.84 14.50 18.25
C LEU A 218 -1.24 13.24 17.47
N GLN A 219 -2.33 12.60 17.87
CA GLN A 219 -2.86 11.45 17.16
C GLN A 219 -3.36 11.82 15.76
N GLY A 220 -4.13 12.90 15.61
CA GLY A 220 -4.55 13.35 14.30
C GLY A 220 -3.39 13.85 13.43
N GLY A 221 -2.37 14.45 14.03
CA GLY A 221 -1.13 14.81 13.35
C GLY A 221 -0.35 13.60 12.85
N ARG A 222 -0.39 12.46 13.55
CA ARG A 222 0.18 11.19 13.07
C ARG A 222 -0.55 10.68 11.84
N VAL A 223 -1.88 10.68 11.84
CA VAL A 223 -2.68 10.28 10.66
C VAL A 223 -2.26 11.10 9.44
N LEU A 224 -2.12 12.42 9.61
CA LEU A 224 -1.66 13.30 8.54
C LEU A 224 -0.22 12.98 8.09
N LEU A 225 0.71 12.76 9.03
CA LEU A 225 2.09 12.39 8.70
C LEU A 225 2.16 11.04 7.97
N THR A 226 1.36 10.06 8.39
CA THR A 226 1.26 8.75 7.72
C THR A 226 0.74 8.90 6.31
N MET A 227 -0.30 9.72 6.06
CA MET A 227 -0.76 10.02 4.71
C MET A 227 0.35 10.65 3.87
N LEU A 228 1.10 11.62 4.40
CA LEU A 228 2.23 12.24 3.70
C LEU A 228 3.34 11.23 3.39
N ILE A 229 3.67 10.35 4.33
CA ILE A 229 4.66 9.28 4.14
C ILE A 229 4.19 8.31 3.06
N ASN A 230 2.94 7.85 3.11
CA ASN A 230 2.41 6.89 2.14
C ASN A 230 2.29 7.50 0.75
N ASN A 231 1.92 8.78 0.64
CA ASN A 231 1.97 9.51 -0.62
C ASN A 231 3.39 9.58 -1.19
N ASP A 232 4.37 9.87 -0.33
CA ASP A 232 5.78 10.00 -0.72
C ASP A 232 6.45 8.66 -1.08
N ARG A 233 5.85 7.54 -0.65
CA ARG A 233 6.26 6.19 -1.04
C ARG A 233 5.95 5.88 -2.49
N LEU A 234 4.88 6.44 -3.07
CA LEU A 234 4.45 6.19 -4.44
C LEU A 234 5.43 6.78 -5.49
N PRO A 235 5.46 6.21 -6.72
CA PRO A 235 6.12 6.83 -7.87
C PRO A 235 5.66 8.28 -8.07
N PRO A 236 6.53 9.21 -8.51
CA PRO A 236 6.23 10.64 -8.57
C PRO A 236 4.95 11.02 -9.33
N ASP A 237 4.64 10.32 -10.42
CA ASP A 237 3.44 10.50 -11.24
C ASP A 237 2.16 9.94 -10.59
N GLN A 238 2.31 9.08 -9.58
CA GLN A 238 1.22 8.51 -8.79
C GLN A 238 1.02 9.22 -7.44
N GLN A 239 1.79 10.24 -7.12
CA GLN A 239 1.62 11.02 -5.89
C GLN A 239 0.47 12.03 -6.04
N LEU A 240 -0.25 12.26 -4.94
CA LEU A 240 -1.12 13.42 -4.78
C LEU A 240 -0.30 14.70 -4.97
N SER A 241 -0.85 15.62 -5.75
CA SER A 241 -0.32 16.97 -5.92
C SER A 241 -0.37 17.76 -4.61
N VAL A 242 0.43 18.83 -4.54
CA VAL A 242 0.45 19.72 -3.37
C VAL A 242 -0.94 20.28 -3.06
N ALA A 243 -1.72 20.63 -4.09
CA ALA A 243 -3.07 21.15 -3.92
C ALA A 243 -4.03 20.13 -3.29
N GLU A 244 -3.97 18.88 -3.74
CA GLU A 244 -4.79 17.78 -3.20
C GLU A 244 -4.39 17.45 -1.75
N ILE A 245 -3.08 17.41 -1.46
CA ILE A 245 -2.56 17.24 -0.10
C ILE A 245 -3.06 18.36 0.82
N LEU A 246 -2.99 19.62 0.37
CA LEU A 246 -3.44 20.77 1.16
C LEU A 246 -4.95 20.73 1.40
N LEU A 247 -5.76 20.39 0.38
CA LEU A 247 -7.21 20.21 0.55
C LEU A 247 -7.52 19.17 1.62
N ALA A 248 -6.87 18.02 1.54
CA ALA A 248 -7.02 16.91 2.47
C ALA A 248 -6.58 17.29 3.90
N SER A 249 -5.43 17.95 4.02
CA SER A 249 -4.87 18.46 5.28
C SER A 249 -5.77 19.51 5.93
N GLU A 250 -6.30 20.46 5.16
CA GLU A 250 -7.17 21.51 5.66
C GLU A 250 -8.50 20.97 6.16
N LEU A 251 -9.09 20.01 5.44
CA LEU A 251 -10.33 19.37 5.85
C LEU A 251 -10.11 18.56 7.14
N TRP A 252 -9.02 17.80 7.21
CA TRP A 252 -8.64 17.04 8.40
C TRP A 252 -8.42 17.93 9.63
N ILE A 253 -7.64 19.01 9.48
CA ILE A 253 -7.42 19.98 10.56
C ILE A 253 -8.72 20.68 10.94
N GLY A 254 -9.54 21.05 9.96
CA GLY A 254 -10.85 21.64 10.20
C GLY A 254 -11.77 20.74 11.03
N PHE A 255 -11.76 19.42 10.76
CA PHE A 255 -12.51 18.42 11.52
C PHE A 255 -11.99 18.30 12.96
N MET A 256 -10.68 18.21 13.16
CA MET A 256 -10.07 18.17 14.50
C MET A 256 -10.39 19.40 15.35
N LEU A 257 -10.57 20.55 14.70
CA LEU A 257 -10.84 21.85 15.35
C LEU A 257 -12.34 22.19 15.42
N GLU A 258 -13.22 21.30 14.96
CA GLU A 258 -14.68 21.55 14.89
C GLU A 258 -15.00 22.89 14.20
N SER A 259 -14.32 23.19 13.10
CA SER A 259 -14.49 24.46 12.37
C SER A 259 -15.80 24.48 11.57
N ASP A 260 -16.40 25.66 11.43
CA ASP A 260 -17.59 25.85 10.57
C ASP A 260 -17.24 25.78 9.08
N GLY A 261 -18.18 25.36 8.24
CA GLY A 261 -18.05 25.41 6.77
C GLY A 261 -17.18 24.31 6.16
N LEU A 262 -17.13 23.13 6.79
CA LEU A 262 -16.41 21.95 6.28
C LEU A 262 -17.13 21.27 5.11
N ASP A 263 -18.45 21.35 5.06
CA ASP A 263 -19.28 20.68 4.04
C ASP A 263 -18.81 20.94 2.59
N PRO A 264 -18.59 22.19 2.14
CA PRO A 264 -18.10 22.43 0.78
C PRO A 264 -16.68 21.90 0.53
N LYS A 265 -15.85 21.73 1.56
CA LYS A 265 -14.52 21.11 1.42
C LYS A 265 -14.62 19.59 1.38
N ALA A 266 -15.50 19.00 2.17
CA ALA A 266 -15.80 17.57 2.16
C ALA A 266 -16.37 17.14 0.79
N GLN A 267 -17.31 17.91 0.24
CA GLN A 267 -17.85 17.66 -1.11
C GLN A 267 -16.76 17.69 -2.19
N LYS A 268 -15.85 18.69 -2.14
CA LYS A 268 -14.71 18.75 -3.07
C LYS A 268 -13.78 17.56 -2.95
N LEU A 269 -13.54 17.09 -1.72
CA LEU A 269 -12.69 15.93 -1.52
C LEU A 269 -13.36 14.64 -2.02
N LEU A 270 -14.67 14.49 -1.83
CA LEU A 270 -15.41 13.34 -2.36
C LEU A 270 -15.39 13.33 -3.90
N GLN A 271 -15.62 14.49 -4.54
CA GLN A 271 -15.47 14.63 -6.00
C GLN A 271 -14.07 14.27 -6.47
N LEU A 272 -13.04 14.66 -5.71
CA LEU A 272 -11.67 14.28 -6.01
C LEU A 272 -11.47 12.76 -5.89
N VAL A 273 -11.98 12.13 -4.83
CA VAL A 273 -11.89 10.67 -4.67
C VAL A 273 -12.57 9.96 -5.84
N GLU A 274 -13.79 10.35 -6.20
CA GLU A 274 -14.54 9.82 -7.35
C GLU A 274 -13.76 9.99 -8.66
N GLN A 275 -13.18 11.17 -8.88
CA GLN A 275 -12.31 11.43 -10.03
C GLN A 275 -11.13 10.45 -10.05
N LYS A 276 -10.43 10.27 -8.93
CA LYS A 276 -9.29 9.33 -8.83
C LYS A 276 -9.70 7.88 -9.10
N PHE A 277 -10.87 7.45 -8.63
CA PHE A 277 -11.42 6.14 -8.99
C PHE A 277 -11.66 6.03 -10.51
N SER A 278 -12.30 7.03 -11.12
CA SER A 278 -12.59 7.01 -12.57
C SER A 278 -11.33 7.02 -13.44
N GLU A 279 -10.25 7.62 -12.94
CA GLU A 279 -8.93 7.67 -13.59
C GLU A 279 -8.07 6.40 -13.31
N GLY A 280 -8.56 5.46 -12.50
CA GLY A 280 -7.80 4.27 -12.09
C GLY A 280 -6.62 4.56 -11.14
N GLN A 281 -6.63 5.72 -10.46
CA GLN A 281 -5.59 6.14 -9.51
C GLN A 281 -5.93 5.65 -8.08
N PHE A 282 -6.05 4.34 -7.90
CA PHE A 282 -6.57 3.75 -6.67
C PHE A 282 -5.70 4.00 -5.43
N SER A 283 -4.37 4.00 -5.54
CA SER A 283 -3.51 4.39 -4.40
C SER A 283 -3.81 5.80 -3.91
N GLN A 284 -4.03 6.76 -4.82
CA GLN A 284 -4.39 8.12 -4.44
C GLN A 284 -5.76 8.17 -3.76
N ALA A 285 -6.76 7.49 -4.33
CA ALA A 285 -8.09 7.39 -3.72
C ALA A 285 -8.02 6.76 -2.31
N ARG A 286 -7.24 5.70 -2.13
CA ARG A 286 -7.03 5.02 -0.84
C ARG A 286 -6.37 5.95 0.18
N LEU A 287 -5.35 6.71 -0.21
CA LEU A 287 -4.70 7.71 0.66
C LEU A 287 -5.67 8.78 1.15
N LEU A 288 -6.56 9.27 0.27
CA LEU A 288 -7.55 10.28 0.62
C LEU A 288 -8.64 9.72 1.54
N LEU A 289 -9.11 8.50 1.29
CA LEU A 289 -10.11 7.83 2.12
C LEU A 289 -9.60 7.51 3.54
N GLN A 290 -8.29 7.24 3.70
CA GLN A 290 -7.67 6.96 5.01
C GLN A 290 -7.81 8.10 6.02
N LEU A 291 -8.02 9.34 5.55
CA LEU A 291 -8.17 10.48 6.44
C LEU A 291 -9.56 10.55 7.11
N PHE A 292 -10.56 9.81 6.65
CA PHE A 292 -11.94 9.99 7.13
C PHE A 292 -12.48 8.73 7.79
N GLN A 293 -13.14 8.92 8.94
CA GLN A 293 -13.83 7.83 9.62
C GLN A 293 -15.12 7.50 8.86
N THR A 294 -15.14 6.31 8.26
CA THR A 294 -16.39 5.64 7.88
C THR A 294 -16.69 4.54 8.89
N ASP A 295 -17.95 4.13 8.99
CA ASP A 295 -18.33 2.98 9.82
C ASP A 295 -17.62 1.70 9.31
N ARG A 296 -17.51 0.70 10.17
CA ARG A 296 -16.74 -0.51 9.85
C ARG A 296 -17.28 -1.24 8.63
N ALA A 297 -18.60 -1.27 8.40
CA ALA A 297 -19.18 -1.92 7.24
C ALA A 297 -18.79 -1.20 5.94
N THR A 298 -18.86 0.13 5.93
CA THR A 298 -18.40 0.96 4.81
C THR A 298 -16.90 0.80 4.56
N GLN A 299 -16.06 0.73 5.60
CA GLN A 299 -14.62 0.47 5.44
C GLN A 299 -14.35 -0.88 4.77
N LEU A 300 -15.03 -1.94 5.24
CA LEU A 300 -14.89 -3.28 4.68
C LEU A 300 -15.35 -3.34 3.23
N ASN A 301 -16.48 -2.70 2.90
CA ASN A 301 -16.99 -2.64 1.54
C ASN A 301 -16.03 -1.89 0.61
N ASN A 302 -15.53 -0.73 1.05
CA ASN A 302 -14.57 0.06 0.29
C ASN A 302 -13.26 -0.69 0.05
N ASP A 303 -12.73 -1.40 1.06
CA ASP A 303 -11.49 -2.18 0.92
C ASP A 303 -11.66 -3.35 -0.04
N ARG A 304 -12.79 -4.06 0.02
CA ARG A 304 -13.14 -5.13 -0.93
C ARG A 304 -13.26 -4.58 -2.36
N ASN A 305 -14.00 -3.49 -2.54
CA ASN A 305 -14.19 -2.88 -3.86
C ASN A 305 -12.86 -2.38 -4.43
N LEU A 306 -12.05 -1.68 -3.62
CA LEU A 306 -10.71 -1.25 -4.02
C LEU A 306 -9.83 -2.43 -4.45
N PHE A 307 -9.85 -3.54 -3.70
CA PHE A 307 -9.11 -4.73 -4.06
C PHE A 307 -9.55 -5.30 -5.42
N TYR A 308 -10.84 -5.49 -5.63
CA TYR A 308 -11.34 -6.06 -6.89
C TYR A 308 -11.11 -5.14 -8.08
N GLU A 309 -11.38 -3.84 -7.94
CA GLU A 309 -11.15 -2.86 -9.01
C GLU A 309 -9.66 -2.75 -9.38
N ASP A 310 -8.75 -2.75 -8.38
CA ASP A 310 -7.30 -2.76 -8.64
C ASP A 310 -6.88 -4.03 -9.39
N MET A 311 -7.34 -5.20 -8.96
CA MET A 311 -7.01 -6.46 -9.63
C MET A 311 -7.62 -6.56 -11.04
N ILE A 312 -8.86 -6.09 -11.25
CA ILE A 312 -9.49 -6.05 -12.58
C ILE A 312 -8.66 -5.19 -13.52
N LEU A 313 -8.28 -3.96 -13.12
CA LEU A 313 -7.45 -3.11 -13.96
C LEU A 313 -6.06 -3.72 -14.18
N ARG A 314 -5.43 -4.25 -13.14
CA ARG A 314 -4.09 -4.83 -13.19
C ARG A 314 -4.00 -6.07 -14.07
N MET A 315 -4.96 -6.98 -13.99
CA MET A 315 -4.97 -8.21 -14.77
C MET A 315 -5.51 -7.98 -16.18
N GLY A 316 -6.49 -7.09 -16.33
CA GLY A 316 -7.13 -6.77 -17.60
C GLY A 316 -6.35 -5.81 -18.49
N ILE A 317 -5.38 -5.07 -17.96
CA ILE A 317 -4.64 -4.09 -18.77
C ILE A 317 -3.81 -4.78 -19.86
N ARG A 318 -3.90 -4.20 -21.06
CA ARG A 318 -3.11 -4.53 -22.25
C ARG A 318 -2.64 -3.25 -22.89
N ARG A 319 -1.51 -3.29 -23.59
CA ARG A 319 -1.08 -2.16 -24.40
C ARG A 319 -2.03 -2.02 -25.60
N ARG A 320 -2.61 -0.82 -25.76
CA ARG A 320 -3.55 -0.53 -26.86
C ARG A 320 -2.86 -0.09 -28.15
N HIS A 321 -1.65 0.46 -28.04
CA HIS A 321 -0.92 1.01 -29.17
C HIS A 321 0.28 0.13 -29.49
N GLN A 322 0.34 -0.40 -30.71
CA GLN A 322 1.44 -1.22 -31.17
C GLN A 322 2.75 -0.42 -31.19
N ILE A 323 3.83 -1.03 -30.70
CA ILE A 323 5.16 -0.46 -30.73
C ILE A 323 5.77 -0.78 -32.10
N SER A 324 6.39 0.23 -32.73
CA SER A 324 7.16 0.01 -33.94
C SER A 324 8.30 -0.99 -33.70
N ASN A 325 8.48 -1.95 -34.61
CA ASN A 325 9.56 -2.94 -34.54
C ASN A 325 10.94 -2.30 -34.38
N ASP A 326 11.16 -1.12 -34.97
CA ASP A 326 12.43 -0.38 -34.85
C ASP A 326 12.71 0.03 -33.40
N ILE A 327 11.68 0.50 -32.68
CA ILE A 327 11.79 0.92 -31.28
C ILE A 327 11.99 -0.31 -30.39
N GLY A 328 11.18 -1.35 -30.58
CA GLY A 328 11.31 -2.61 -29.83
C GLY A 328 12.70 -3.23 -29.98
N THR A 329 13.21 -3.30 -31.22
CA THR A 329 14.56 -3.82 -31.50
C THR A 329 15.64 -2.94 -30.90
N ALA A 330 15.49 -1.61 -30.94
CA ALA A 330 16.45 -0.68 -30.33
C ALA A 330 16.53 -0.87 -28.81
N VAL A 331 15.39 -1.07 -28.14
CA VAL A 331 15.30 -1.39 -26.70
C VAL A 331 16.03 -2.71 -26.42
N GLN A 332 15.64 -3.80 -27.09
CA GLN A 332 16.25 -5.12 -26.88
C GLN A 332 17.76 -5.12 -27.12
N THR A 333 18.22 -4.41 -28.15
CA THR A 333 19.65 -4.23 -28.46
C THR A 333 20.38 -3.50 -27.32
N LYS A 334 19.72 -2.52 -26.66
CA LYS A 334 20.32 -1.81 -25.53
C LYS A 334 20.49 -2.67 -24.29
N PHE A 335 19.62 -3.65 -24.07
CA PHE A 335 19.76 -4.61 -22.98
C PHE A 335 20.76 -5.75 -23.28
N THR A 336 21.09 -5.96 -24.56
CA THR A 336 21.95 -7.07 -24.98
C THR A 336 23.37 -6.93 -24.42
N GLY A 337 23.79 -7.93 -23.64
CA GLY A 337 25.16 -8.00 -23.08
C GLY A 337 25.40 -7.07 -21.89
N LEU A 338 24.37 -6.42 -21.36
CA LEU A 338 24.47 -5.69 -20.10
C LEU A 338 24.74 -6.65 -18.95
N THR A 339 25.52 -6.17 -17.98
CA THR A 339 25.77 -6.84 -16.70
C THR A 339 25.62 -5.82 -15.58
N HIS A 340 25.43 -6.29 -14.36
CA HIS A 340 25.23 -5.49 -13.14
C HIS A 340 26.35 -4.48 -12.87
N ASP A 341 27.54 -4.68 -13.46
CA ASP A 341 28.65 -3.74 -13.40
C ASP A 341 28.54 -2.58 -14.41
N ASP A 342 27.77 -2.72 -15.50
CA ASP A 342 27.55 -1.67 -16.50
C ASP A 342 26.46 -0.68 -16.09
N SER A 343 26.72 0.07 -15.03
CA SER A 343 25.76 1.06 -14.49
C SER A 343 25.35 2.12 -15.51
N VAL A 344 26.23 2.49 -16.45
CA VAL A 344 25.91 3.51 -17.48
C VAL A 344 25.02 2.91 -18.56
N GLY A 345 25.36 1.72 -19.07
CA GLY A 345 24.56 1.01 -20.06
C GLY A 345 23.15 0.69 -19.56
N ILE A 346 23.03 0.20 -18.32
CA ILE A 346 21.73 -0.12 -17.73
C ILE A 346 20.85 1.13 -17.58
N ARG A 347 21.41 2.24 -17.11
CA ARG A 347 20.66 3.51 -17.00
C ARG A 347 20.16 4.00 -18.36
N ALA A 348 21.01 3.92 -19.39
CA ALA A 348 20.61 4.29 -20.73
C ALA A 348 19.49 3.39 -21.28
N ALA A 349 19.53 2.09 -20.97
CA ALA A 349 18.50 1.14 -21.39
C ALA A 349 17.16 1.40 -20.67
N LEU A 350 17.19 1.64 -19.35
CA LEU A 350 16.00 1.97 -18.55
C LEU A 350 15.41 3.33 -18.91
N ALA A 351 16.25 4.35 -19.18
CA ALA A 351 15.78 5.64 -19.66
C ALA A 351 15.08 5.51 -21.02
N LEU A 352 15.61 4.68 -21.92
CA LEU A 352 15.02 4.43 -23.23
C LEU A 352 13.67 3.69 -23.15
N LEU A 353 13.51 2.75 -22.21
CA LEU A 353 12.20 2.15 -21.88
C LEU A 353 11.19 3.20 -21.42
N ALA A 354 11.60 4.09 -20.53
CA ALA A 354 10.73 5.12 -19.98
C ALA A 354 10.33 6.15 -21.04
N GLU A 355 11.28 6.60 -21.86
CA GLU A 355 11.07 7.65 -22.87
C GLU A 355 10.23 7.17 -24.06
N HIS A 356 10.48 5.97 -24.56
CA HIS A 356 9.83 5.49 -25.79
C HIS A 356 8.67 4.53 -25.55
N LEU A 357 8.71 3.74 -24.48
CA LEU A 357 7.68 2.73 -24.21
C LEU A 357 6.78 3.09 -23.02
N PHE A 358 7.11 4.15 -22.26
CA PHE A 358 6.44 4.54 -21.02
C PHE A 358 6.43 3.40 -19.99
N ILE A 359 7.50 2.60 -19.96
CA ILE A 359 7.73 1.54 -18.97
C ILE A 359 8.80 2.05 -18.02
N GLN A 360 8.41 2.32 -16.78
CA GLN A 360 9.29 2.86 -15.75
C GLN A 360 9.57 1.80 -14.69
N CYS A 361 10.82 1.37 -14.57
CA CYS A 361 11.23 0.38 -13.58
C CYS A 361 11.83 1.09 -12.35
N HIS A 362 11.30 0.77 -11.17
CA HIS A 362 11.64 1.42 -9.91
C HIS A 362 12.23 0.42 -8.92
N LEU A 363 13.06 0.93 -7.99
CA LEU A 363 13.50 0.21 -6.82
C LEU A 363 13.08 0.97 -5.55
N TYR A 364 12.52 0.23 -4.59
CA TYR A 364 12.13 0.76 -3.28
C TYR A 364 13.33 0.98 -2.33
N THR A 365 13.94 2.16 -2.37
CA THR A 365 15.18 2.47 -1.64
C THR A 365 15.06 3.72 -0.77
N ARG A 366 16.09 3.99 0.04
CA ARG A 366 16.20 5.21 0.86
C ARG A 366 17.63 5.74 0.83
N SER A 367 17.79 7.06 0.77
CA SER A 367 19.12 7.68 0.75
C SER A 367 19.88 7.46 2.08
N PRO A 368 21.08 6.84 2.06
CA PRO A 368 21.90 6.64 3.26
C PRO A 368 22.31 7.97 3.90
N ALA A 369 22.52 9.01 3.10
CA ALA A 369 22.85 10.35 3.59
C ALA A 369 21.69 10.95 4.40
N SER A 370 20.46 10.86 3.88
CA SER A 370 19.27 11.32 4.61
C SER A 370 19.04 10.52 5.90
N VAL A 371 19.25 9.20 5.85
CA VAL A 371 19.16 8.33 7.04
C VAL A 371 20.21 8.73 8.09
N ALA A 372 21.46 8.94 7.69
CA ALA A 372 22.53 9.34 8.60
C ALA A 372 22.25 10.71 9.26
N GLN A 373 21.73 11.68 8.50
CA GLN A 373 21.36 12.99 9.01
C GLN A 373 20.27 12.89 10.10
N TRP A 374 19.19 12.18 9.81
CA TRP A 374 18.11 12.01 10.79
C TRP A 374 18.51 11.16 12.00
N ARG A 375 19.31 10.11 11.77
CA ARG A 375 19.87 9.29 12.85
C ARG A 375 20.63 10.15 13.86
N SER A 376 21.51 11.04 13.40
CA SER A 376 22.32 11.90 14.27
C SER A 376 21.47 12.84 15.15
N ILE A 377 20.28 13.24 14.68
CA ILE A 377 19.34 14.07 15.42
C ILE A 377 18.62 13.26 16.51
N VAL A 378 18.26 12.02 16.19
CA VAL A 378 17.45 11.15 17.06
C VAL A 378 18.29 10.44 18.12
N GLU A 379 19.59 10.24 17.87
CA GLU A 379 20.54 9.62 18.82
C GLU A 379 20.62 10.34 20.17
N VAL A 380 20.23 11.62 20.23
CA VAL A 380 20.18 12.39 21.49
C VAL A 380 19.02 11.94 22.39
N SER A 381 17.99 11.27 21.84
CA SER A 381 16.82 10.85 22.61
C SER A 381 17.18 9.83 23.70
N THR A 382 16.62 10.02 24.90
CA THR A 382 16.79 9.08 26.02
C THR A 382 15.78 7.92 25.97
N ARG A 383 14.90 7.86 24.97
CA ARG A 383 13.89 6.81 24.87
C ARG A 383 14.52 5.51 24.33
N PRO A 384 14.14 4.34 24.89
CA PRO A 384 14.59 3.07 24.35
C PRO A 384 14.07 2.90 22.91
N ASN A 385 14.89 2.32 22.03
CA ASN A 385 14.55 2.05 20.63
C ASN A 385 14.10 3.27 19.79
N ALA A 386 14.37 4.51 20.26
CA ALA A 386 13.98 5.73 19.56
C ALA A 386 14.48 5.79 18.12
N VAL A 387 15.75 5.43 17.91
CA VAL A 387 16.39 5.46 16.58
C VAL A 387 15.76 4.43 15.63
N PRO A 388 15.71 3.11 15.94
CA PRO A 388 15.03 2.14 15.07
C PRO A 388 13.57 2.50 14.77
N TYR A 389 12.78 2.87 15.79
CA TYR A 389 11.37 3.23 15.62
C TYR A 389 11.20 4.45 14.71
N PHE A 390 12.00 5.50 14.91
CA PHE A 390 11.94 6.69 14.07
C PHE A 390 12.34 6.40 12.62
N LEU A 391 13.43 5.63 12.42
CA LEU A 391 13.95 5.31 11.08
C LEU A 391 13.06 4.33 10.28
N ASN A 392 12.04 3.75 10.91
CA ASN A 392 10.97 3.03 10.20
C ASN A 392 10.01 3.98 9.48
N HIS A 393 9.97 5.25 9.87
CA HIS A 393 9.06 6.26 9.33
C HIS A 393 9.81 7.34 8.53
N ILE A 394 10.92 7.86 9.07
CA ILE A 394 11.61 9.03 8.52
C ILE A 394 13.13 8.80 8.44
N PRO A 395 13.78 9.08 7.29
CA PRO A 395 13.16 9.39 6.00
C PRO A 395 12.46 8.16 5.41
N PRO A 396 11.35 8.33 4.65
CA PRO A 396 10.65 7.19 4.06
C PRO A 396 11.49 6.54 2.95
N ARG A 397 11.27 5.23 2.77
CA ARG A 397 11.67 4.53 1.54
C ARG A 397 10.73 4.92 0.41
N ARG A 398 11.22 4.94 -0.83
CA ARG A 398 10.47 5.43 -1.98
C ARG A 398 10.72 4.59 -3.21
N TRP A 399 9.70 4.48 -4.06
CA TRP A 399 9.89 4.04 -5.44
C TRP A 399 10.66 5.10 -6.21
N ARG A 400 11.82 4.72 -6.73
CA ARG A 400 12.70 5.57 -7.52
C ARG A 400 13.21 4.83 -8.73
N MET A 401 13.17 5.50 -9.87
CA MET A 401 13.88 5.04 -11.05
C MET A 401 15.39 5.17 -10.81
N PRO A 402 16.20 4.21 -11.28
CA PRO A 402 17.65 4.31 -11.21
C PRO A 402 18.24 5.27 -12.27
N ASP A 403 17.46 6.22 -12.79
CA ASP A 403 17.62 6.91 -14.08
C ASP A 403 18.65 8.05 -14.14
N GLY A 404 19.39 8.34 -13.06
CA GLY A 404 20.43 9.38 -13.10
C GLY A 404 20.47 10.31 -11.91
N THR A 405 19.35 10.50 -11.21
CA THR A 405 19.28 11.39 -10.04
C THR A 405 20.00 10.83 -8.80
N ASP A 406 20.20 9.52 -8.78
CA ASP A 406 20.95 8.80 -7.75
C ASP A 406 22.31 8.38 -8.30
N ASP A 407 23.42 8.83 -7.71
CA ASP A 407 24.78 8.45 -8.15
C ASP A 407 25.16 7.00 -7.82
N ARG A 408 24.33 6.28 -7.05
CA ARG A 408 24.63 4.91 -6.60
C ARG A 408 24.49 3.88 -7.73
N ALA A 409 25.37 2.89 -7.76
CA ALA A 409 25.29 1.79 -8.73
C ALA A 409 24.00 0.97 -8.55
N LEU A 410 23.45 0.45 -9.65
CA LEU A 410 22.19 -0.29 -9.62
C LEU A 410 22.24 -1.50 -8.67
N LYS A 411 23.36 -2.24 -8.67
CA LYS A 411 23.56 -3.37 -7.76
C LYS A 411 23.44 -2.99 -6.28
N THR A 412 23.85 -1.78 -5.90
CA THR A 412 23.67 -1.28 -4.53
C THR A 412 22.20 -1.01 -4.24
N LEU A 413 21.49 -0.40 -5.18
CA LEU A 413 20.05 -0.14 -5.05
C LEU A 413 19.24 -1.43 -4.98
N ALA A 414 19.59 -2.44 -5.77
CA ALA A 414 18.99 -3.76 -5.76
C ALA A 414 19.13 -4.41 -4.36
N LYS A 415 20.34 -4.41 -3.80
CA LYS A 415 20.58 -4.93 -2.44
C LYS A 415 19.79 -4.19 -1.36
N GLU A 416 19.64 -2.87 -1.47
CA GLU A 416 18.83 -2.09 -0.53
C GLU A 416 17.32 -2.38 -0.62
N HIS A 417 16.86 -2.79 -1.80
CA HIS A 417 15.48 -3.18 -2.05
C HIS A 417 15.15 -4.56 -1.48
N ILE A 418 16.04 -5.54 -1.64
CA ILE A 418 15.83 -6.92 -1.17
C ILE A 418 15.92 -6.96 0.36
N VAL A 419 14.78 -6.76 1.01
CA VAL A 419 14.62 -6.78 2.46
C VAL A 419 13.33 -7.50 2.85
N ARG A 420 13.24 -7.98 4.11
CA ARG A 420 12.07 -8.72 4.62
C ARG A 420 10.71 -8.09 4.29
N PRO A 421 10.51 -6.76 4.45
CA PRO A 421 9.25 -6.14 4.05
C PRO A 421 8.93 -6.30 2.57
N MET A 422 9.93 -6.20 1.68
CA MET A 422 9.69 -6.35 0.24
C MET A 422 9.41 -7.80 -0.15
N MET A 423 10.07 -8.77 0.49
CA MET A 423 9.74 -10.19 0.31
C MET A 423 8.31 -10.49 0.75
N ARG A 424 7.86 -9.92 1.88
CA ARG A 424 6.47 -10.04 2.31
C ARG A 424 5.50 -9.49 1.28
N GLU A 425 5.68 -8.23 0.85
CA GLU A 425 4.77 -7.61 -0.13
C GLU A 425 4.76 -8.40 -1.45
N TYR A 426 5.92 -8.86 -1.90
CA TYR A 426 6.07 -9.73 -3.06
C TYR A 426 5.22 -11.00 -2.95
N VAL A 427 5.39 -11.77 -1.87
CA VAL A 427 4.62 -13.01 -1.65
C VAL A 427 3.12 -12.71 -1.50
N VAL A 428 2.76 -11.67 -0.75
CA VAL A 428 1.36 -11.24 -0.58
C VAL A 428 0.71 -10.87 -1.91
N HIS A 429 1.44 -10.21 -2.82
CA HIS A 429 0.95 -9.90 -4.16
C HIS A 429 0.71 -11.15 -5.01
N GLN A 430 1.57 -12.18 -4.90
CA GLN A 430 1.34 -13.46 -5.57
C GLN A 430 0.05 -14.12 -5.04
N ILE A 431 -0.13 -14.17 -3.71
CA ILE A 431 -1.34 -14.75 -3.08
C ILE A 431 -2.61 -13.98 -3.51
N LYS A 432 -2.57 -12.65 -3.48
CA LYS A 432 -3.68 -11.78 -3.92
C LYS A 432 -4.08 -12.06 -5.36
N SER A 433 -3.09 -12.20 -6.24
CA SER A 433 -3.29 -12.45 -7.67
C SER A 433 -3.91 -13.82 -7.92
N ALA A 434 -3.38 -14.87 -7.27
CA ALA A 434 -3.93 -16.22 -7.35
C ALA A 434 -5.37 -16.29 -6.84
N TYR A 435 -5.65 -15.66 -5.69
CA TYR A 435 -7.01 -15.57 -5.17
C TYR A 435 -7.98 -14.85 -6.12
N PHE A 436 -7.55 -13.73 -6.71
CA PHE A 436 -8.38 -12.99 -7.67
C PHE A 436 -8.72 -13.84 -8.90
N ILE A 437 -7.73 -14.52 -9.49
CA ILE A 437 -7.93 -15.37 -10.66
C ILE A 437 -8.89 -16.53 -10.34
N LEU A 438 -8.72 -17.21 -9.20
CA LEU A 438 -9.66 -18.25 -8.74
C LEU A 438 -11.09 -17.74 -8.53
N ARG A 439 -11.24 -16.46 -8.18
CA ARG A 439 -12.55 -15.86 -7.90
C ARG A 439 -13.26 -15.40 -9.17
N ALA A 440 -12.51 -15.12 -10.23
CA ALA A 440 -13.05 -14.66 -11.49
C ALA A 440 -14.01 -15.71 -12.07
N VAL A 441 -15.12 -15.22 -12.64
CA VAL A 441 -16.13 -16.08 -13.25
C VAL A 441 -15.86 -16.16 -14.75
N GLY A 442 -15.77 -17.38 -15.29
CA GLY A 442 -15.50 -17.63 -16.71
C GLY A 442 -14.02 -17.90 -16.99
N ASP A 443 -13.71 -18.14 -18.26
CA ASP A 443 -12.33 -18.32 -18.74
C ASP A 443 -11.68 -16.94 -18.89
N THR A 444 -10.70 -16.65 -18.04
CA THR A 444 -9.99 -15.37 -18.04
C THR A 444 -8.73 -15.40 -18.91
N GLY A 445 -8.26 -16.58 -19.31
CA GLY A 445 -6.96 -16.80 -19.93
C GLY A 445 -5.78 -16.53 -18.99
N LEU A 446 -6.00 -16.54 -17.67
CA LEU A 446 -4.99 -16.32 -16.63
C LEU A 446 -4.76 -17.57 -15.77
N GLU A 447 -5.49 -18.64 -16.04
CA GLU A 447 -5.54 -19.87 -15.23
C GLU A 447 -4.18 -20.58 -15.22
N ASP A 448 -3.40 -20.52 -16.29
CA ASP A 448 -2.04 -21.07 -16.36
C ASP A 448 -1.10 -20.48 -15.29
N TYR A 449 -1.38 -19.27 -14.80
CA TYR A 449 -0.62 -18.68 -13.70
C TYR A 449 -0.89 -19.39 -12.37
N LEU A 450 -2.08 -19.97 -12.17
CA LEU A 450 -2.39 -20.70 -10.93
C LEU A 450 -1.48 -21.91 -10.76
N ASP A 451 -1.21 -22.65 -11.84
CA ASP A 451 -0.27 -23.77 -11.84
C ASP A 451 1.14 -23.29 -11.46
N CYS A 452 1.59 -22.19 -12.08
CA CYS A 452 2.88 -21.57 -11.75
C CYS A 452 2.97 -21.17 -10.27
N PHE A 453 1.92 -20.55 -9.73
CA PHE A 453 1.88 -20.11 -8.34
C PHE A 453 1.84 -21.29 -7.35
N PHE A 454 1.03 -22.31 -7.62
CA PHE A 454 0.92 -23.47 -6.73
C PHE A 454 2.20 -24.32 -6.71
N ASP A 455 2.82 -24.50 -7.87
CA ASP A 455 4.12 -25.16 -7.98
C ASP A 455 5.19 -24.36 -7.24
N TRP A 456 5.25 -23.04 -7.43
CA TRP A 456 6.19 -22.16 -6.74
C TRP A 456 5.99 -22.15 -5.22
N ALA A 457 4.75 -22.05 -4.73
CA ALA A 457 4.45 -22.08 -3.30
C ALA A 457 4.88 -23.42 -2.67
N THR A 458 4.65 -24.53 -3.36
CA THR A 458 5.02 -25.87 -2.88
C THR A 458 6.53 -26.07 -2.90
N THR A 459 7.19 -25.73 -4.00
CA THR A 459 8.61 -26.02 -4.22
C THR A 459 9.53 -25.07 -3.46
N THR A 460 9.20 -23.78 -3.39
CA THR A 460 10.05 -22.76 -2.78
C THR A 460 9.73 -22.54 -1.30
N PHE A 461 8.44 -22.56 -0.95
CA PHE A 461 7.98 -22.23 0.41
C PHE A 461 7.55 -23.45 1.23
N GLU A 462 7.47 -24.64 0.63
CA GLU A 462 6.95 -25.87 1.27
C GLU A 462 5.48 -25.71 1.69
N VAL A 463 4.71 -24.95 0.91
CA VAL A 463 3.33 -24.58 1.22
C VAL A 463 2.37 -25.15 0.18
N ASP A 464 1.44 -26.00 0.64
CA ASP A 464 0.31 -26.47 -0.15
C ASP A 464 -0.77 -25.38 -0.24
N ALA A 465 -0.57 -24.46 -1.17
CA ALA A 465 -1.41 -23.27 -1.31
C ALA A 465 -2.89 -23.54 -1.63
N PRO A 466 -3.27 -24.55 -2.44
CA PRO A 466 -4.66 -24.93 -2.65
C PRO A 466 -5.47 -25.15 -1.35
N VAL A 467 -4.83 -25.62 -0.28
CA VAL A 467 -5.52 -25.94 1.00
C VAL A 467 -6.10 -24.70 1.70
N PHE A 468 -5.43 -23.55 1.62
CA PHE A 468 -5.91 -22.34 2.31
C PHE A 468 -6.68 -21.37 1.40
N MET A 469 -6.77 -21.61 0.09
CA MET A 469 -7.59 -20.78 -0.81
C MET A 469 -9.08 -20.69 -0.39
N PRO A 470 -9.72 -21.80 0.05
CA PRO A 470 -11.07 -21.74 0.62
C PRO A 470 -11.15 -20.92 1.92
N GLU A 471 -10.09 -20.91 2.75
CA GLU A 471 -10.03 -20.08 3.95
C GLU A 471 -10.06 -18.59 3.58
N ILE A 472 -9.28 -18.18 2.58
CA ILE A 472 -9.30 -16.80 2.05
C ILE A 472 -10.70 -16.43 1.65
N TYR A 473 -11.33 -17.24 0.79
CA TYR A 473 -12.69 -17.00 0.30
C TYR A 473 -13.71 -16.81 1.43
N LYS A 474 -13.67 -17.69 2.44
CA LYS A 474 -14.59 -17.59 3.58
C LYS A 474 -14.38 -16.29 4.36
N ARG A 475 -13.13 -15.90 4.61
CA ARG A 475 -12.80 -14.69 5.38
C ARG A 475 -13.08 -13.42 4.59
N THR A 476 -12.87 -13.41 3.28
CA THR A 476 -13.14 -12.25 2.42
C THR A 476 -14.63 -12.05 2.14
N MET A 477 -15.47 -13.11 2.15
CA MET A 477 -16.91 -12.99 1.90
C MET A 477 -17.72 -12.76 3.18
N ILE A 478 -17.47 -13.59 4.21
CA ILE A 478 -18.30 -13.67 5.42
C ILE A 478 -17.64 -12.96 6.60
N GLY A 479 -16.31 -12.80 6.59
CA GLY A 479 -15.55 -12.24 7.70
C GLY A 479 -15.67 -10.71 7.86
N GLY A 480 -15.49 -10.22 9.09
CA GLY A 480 -15.42 -8.79 9.43
C GLY A 480 -14.00 -8.19 9.31
N GLU A 481 -13.11 -8.87 8.60
CA GLU A 481 -11.70 -8.53 8.44
C GLU A 481 -11.45 -7.78 7.12
N MET A 482 -10.48 -6.86 7.12
CA MET A 482 -10.03 -6.21 5.89
C MET A 482 -9.32 -7.24 5.01
N VAL A 483 -9.44 -7.09 3.70
CA VAL A 483 -8.84 -7.99 2.71
C VAL A 483 -7.33 -8.08 2.91
N SER A 484 -6.71 -6.92 3.16
CA SER A 484 -5.27 -6.80 3.35
C SER A 484 -4.78 -7.54 4.61
N SER A 485 -5.51 -7.42 5.72
CA SER A 485 -5.23 -8.16 6.97
C SER A 485 -5.31 -9.68 6.80
N ILE A 486 -6.26 -10.18 5.99
CA ILE A 486 -6.40 -11.61 5.71
C ILE A 486 -5.14 -12.14 5.00
N PHE A 487 -4.68 -11.45 3.95
CA PHE A 487 -3.50 -11.87 3.20
C PHE A 487 -2.21 -11.79 4.01
N ASN A 488 -2.03 -10.73 4.81
CA ASN A 488 -0.87 -10.64 5.70
C ASN A 488 -0.88 -11.76 6.73
N ASN A 489 -2.04 -12.07 7.33
CA ASN A 489 -2.14 -13.16 8.28
C ASN A 489 -1.75 -14.51 7.66
N LEU A 490 -2.10 -14.75 6.39
CA LEU A 490 -1.68 -15.96 5.69
C LEU A 490 -0.19 -16.00 5.38
N TYR A 491 0.39 -14.88 4.96
CA TYR A 491 1.84 -14.77 4.83
C TYR A 491 2.54 -15.14 6.15
N GLU A 492 2.11 -14.53 7.25
CA GLU A 492 2.69 -14.75 8.57
C GLU A 492 2.59 -16.22 9.01
N ARG A 493 1.45 -16.87 8.74
CA ARG A 493 1.21 -18.27 9.13
C ARG A 493 1.96 -19.28 8.26
N HIS A 494 2.05 -19.04 6.96
CA HIS A 494 2.47 -20.08 6.00
C HIS A 494 3.80 -19.78 5.32
N PHE A 495 4.11 -18.51 5.02
CA PHE A 495 5.25 -18.16 4.17
C PHE A 495 6.42 -17.55 4.93
N ARG A 496 6.17 -16.79 6.02
CA ARG A 496 7.18 -15.97 6.69
C ARG A 496 8.44 -16.73 7.06
N ARG A 497 8.33 -17.91 7.68
CA ARG A 497 9.48 -18.71 8.11
C ARG A 497 10.43 -18.97 6.94
N ARG A 498 9.91 -19.54 5.85
CA ARG A 498 10.75 -19.92 4.70
C ARG A 498 11.20 -18.69 3.91
N ALA A 499 10.36 -17.66 3.79
CA ALA A 499 10.75 -16.37 3.21
C ALA A 499 11.93 -15.73 3.96
N ASP A 500 11.92 -15.81 5.29
CA ASP A 500 12.95 -15.26 6.13
C ASP A 500 14.27 -16.04 6.01
N GLU A 501 14.19 -17.38 5.97
CA GLU A 501 15.34 -18.27 5.73
C GLU A 501 15.97 -18.02 4.35
N LEU A 502 15.16 -17.92 3.30
CA LEU A 502 15.63 -17.63 1.94
C LEU A 502 16.41 -16.33 1.91
N LEU A 503 15.89 -15.25 2.51
CA LEU A 503 16.58 -13.97 2.59
C LEU A 503 17.89 -14.04 3.37
N ASP A 504 17.97 -14.87 4.41
CA ASP A 504 19.19 -15.04 5.20
C ASP A 504 20.25 -15.89 4.48
N GLU A 505 19.82 -16.75 3.55
CA GLU A 505 20.69 -17.56 2.67
C GLU A 505 21.25 -16.73 1.48
N LEU A 506 20.63 -15.60 1.12
CA LEU A 506 21.05 -14.79 -0.02
C LEU A 506 22.40 -14.09 0.25
N ASP A 507 23.32 -14.28 -0.68
CA ASP A 507 24.55 -13.49 -0.74
C ASP A 507 24.51 -12.41 -1.82
N ASP A 508 25.51 -11.54 -1.77
CA ASP A 508 25.67 -10.43 -2.70
C ASP A 508 25.83 -10.89 -4.16
N ASP A 509 26.38 -12.08 -4.39
CA ASP A 509 26.64 -12.63 -5.72
C ASP A 509 25.36 -13.18 -6.34
N ALA A 510 24.51 -13.84 -5.56
CA ALA A 510 23.18 -14.28 -5.97
C ALA A 510 22.31 -13.10 -6.44
N ILE A 511 22.32 -11.98 -5.70
CA ILE A 511 21.58 -10.77 -6.09
C ILE A 511 22.13 -10.18 -7.40
N ASN A 512 23.44 -10.16 -7.59
CA ASN A 512 24.05 -9.67 -8.83
C ASN A 512 23.69 -10.58 -10.02
N GLN A 513 23.70 -11.90 -9.83
CA GLN A 513 23.34 -12.87 -10.86
C GLN A 513 21.84 -12.79 -11.21
N ALA A 514 20.97 -12.61 -10.21
CA ALA A 514 19.56 -12.33 -10.43
C ALA A 514 19.38 -11.06 -11.28
N LEU A 515 20.11 -9.99 -10.97
CA LEU A 515 20.08 -8.76 -11.77
C LEU A 515 20.53 -8.98 -13.21
N ASP A 516 21.62 -9.71 -13.45
CA ASP A 516 22.06 -10.06 -14.80
C ASP A 516 21.01 -10.86 -15.56
N THR A 517 20.36 -11.81 -14.89
CA THR A 517 19.32 -12.65 -15.49
C THR A 517 18.07 -11.85 -15.82
N THR A 518 17.62 -10.98 -14.91
CA THR A 518 16.50 -10.07 -15.14
C THR A 518 16.78 -9.11 -16.31
N LEU A 519 18.00 -8.54 -16.39
CA LEU A 519 18.40 -7.68 -17.51
C LEU A 519 18.42 -8.45 -18.84
N ALA A 520 18.88 -9.70 -18.82
CA ALA A 520 18.85 -10.56 -19.99
C ALA A 520 17.41 -10.91 -20.42
N ARG A 521 16.49 -11.16 -19.47
CA ARG A 521 15.07 -11.42 -19.77
C ARG A 521 14.41 -10.26 -20.53
N MET A 522 14.79 -9.01 -20.24
CA MET A 522 14.29 -7.83 -20.97
C MET A 522 14.58 -7.87 -22.48
N THR A 523 15.59 -8.64 -22.92
CA THR A 523 15.89 -8.82 -24.35
C THR A 523 14.91 -9.74 -25.07
N ALA A 524 14.23 -10.62 -24.32
CA ALA A 524 13.33 -11.63 -24.86
C ALA A 524 11.86 -11.23 -24.79
N CYS A 525 11.51 -10.18 -24.03
CA CYS A 525 10.14 -9.73 -23.89
C CYS A 525 9.56 -9.18 -25.20
N ASP A 526 8.29 -9.50 -25.47
CA ASP A 526 7.47 -8.75 -26.41
C ASP A 526 6.85 -7.53 -25.72
N PHE A 527 7.43 -6.37 -25.99
CA PHE A 527 6.95 -5.11 -25.42
C PHE A 527 5.55 -4.72 -25.90
N ASN A 528 5.01 -5.35 -26.96
CA ASN A 528 3.62 -5.12 -27.38
C ASN A 528 2.61 -5.69 -26.38
N GLU A 529 2.99 -6.69 -25.58
CA GLU A 529 2.13 -7.26 -24.55
C GLU A 529 2.26 -6.52 -23.20
N ILE A 530 3.30 -5.69 -23.05
CA ILE A 530 3.60 -4.99 -21.80
C ILE A 530 2.94 -3.61 -21.79
N PRO A 531 1.97 -3.34 -20.89
CA PRO A 531 1.30 -2.04 -20.82
C PRO A 531 2.26 -0.93 -20.33
N PRO A 532 2.01 0.35 -20.64
CA PRO A 532 2.73 1.45 -20.02
C PRO A 532 2.41 1.53 -18.51
N GLY A 533 3.38 1.98 -17.71
CA GLY A 533 3.21 2.15 -16.27
C GLY A 533 4.51 2.09 -15.46
N ASN A 534 4.34 2.07 -14.14
CA ASN A 534 5.39 1.93 -13.15
C ASN A 534 5.48 0.47 -12.69
N PHE A 535 6.70 -0.08 -12.62
CA PHE A 535 6.96 -1.47 -12.28
C PHE A 535 8.04 -1.59 -11.20
N ASP A 536 7.88 -2.57 -10.31
CA ASP A 536 8.84 -2.91 -9.28
C ASP A 536 9.94 -3.80 -9.86
N LEU A 537 11.09 -3.20 -10.19
CA LEU A 537 12.27 -3.93 -10.67
C LEU A 537 12.74 -4.99 -9.67
N GLY A 538 12.59 -4.71 -8.37
CA GLY A 538 13.05 -5.59 -7.33
C GLY A 538 12.21 -6.86 -7.19
N SER A 539 10.91 -6.80 -7.51
CA SER A 539 10.08 -8.00 -7.60
C SER A 539 10.49 -8.91 -8.75
N PHE A 540 10.97 -8.38 -9.89
CA PHE A 540 11.57 -9.23 -10.94
C PHE A 540 12.85 -9.92 -10.45
N LEU A 541 13.64 -9.26 -9.60
CA LEU A 541 14.79 -9.91 -8.96
C LEU A 541 14.34 -11.02 -8.00
N LEU A 542 13.27 -10.77 -7.23
CA LEU A 542 12.69 -11.77 -6.34
C LEU A 542 12.15 -12.98 -7.12
N ASP A 543 11.65 -12.80 -8.35
CA ASP A 543 11.29 -13.93 -9.20
C ASP A 543 12.49 -14.84 -9.49
N GLU A 544 13.63 -14.27 -9.86
CA GLU A 544 14.87 -15.04 -10.07
C GLU A 544 15.34 -15.72 -8.79
N LEU A 545 15.36 -14.97 -7.68
CA LEU A 545 15.90 -15.43 -6.40
C LEU A 545 15.03 -16.51 -5.76
N THR A 546 13.72 -16.51 -6.03
CA THR A 546 12.76 -17.48 -5.50
C THR A 546 12.33 -18.54 -6.51
N GLY A 547 12.86 -18.47 -7.74
CA GLY A 547 12.53 -19.41 -8.82
C GLY A 547 11.11 -19.28 -9.36
N MET A 548 10.44 -18.13 -9.20
CA MET A 548 9.11 -17.91 -9.76
C MET A 548 9.18 -17.86 -11.29
N THR A 549 8.33 -18.66 -11.91
CA THR A 549 8.13 -18.68 -13.37
C THR A 549 6.71 -18.27 -13.72
N TYR A 550 6.52 -17.83 -14.95
CA TYR A 550 5.22 -17.39 -15.45
C TYR A 550 4.89 -18.05 -16.78
N PRO A 551 3.60 -18.12 -17.16
CA PRO A 551 3.19 -18.68 -18.45
C PRO A 551 3.87 -17.96 -19.63
N THR A 552 4.03 -16.64 -19.52
CA THR A 552 4.88 -15.84 -20.41
C THR A 552 5.73 -14.85 -19.60
N PRO A 553 6.90 -14.43 -20.10
CA PRO A 553 7.73 -13.42 -19.43
C PRO A 553 7.00 -12.10 -19.15
N GLU A 554 6.08 -11.71 -20.03
CA GLU A 554 5.34 -10.45 -19.95
C GLU A 554 4.28 -10.46 -18.85
N PHE A 555 3.82 -11.64 -18.43
CA PHE A 555 2.83 -11.78 -17.34
C PHE A 555 3.35 -11.16 -16.03
N ALA A 556 4.66 -11.26 -15.77
CA ALA A 556 5.32 -10.63 -14.63
C ALA A 556 5.02 -9.13 -14.52
N PHE A 557 4.88 -8.43 -15.65
CA PHE A 557 4.57 -6.99 -15.66
C PHE A 557 3.15 -6.70 -15.17
N LYS A 558 2.20 -7.63 -15.28
CA LYS A 558 0.86 -7.47 -14.66
C LYS A 558 0.99 -7.51 -13.14
N LEU A 559 1.76 -8.46 -12.61
CA LEU A 559 1.93 -8.66 -11.17
C LEU A 559 2.77 -7.56 -10.52
N HIS A 560 3.87 -7.17 -11.15
CA HIS A 560 4.85 -6.26 -10.56
C HIS A 560 4.59 -4.79 -10.85
N ARG A 561 3.41 -4.45 -11.37
CA ARG A 561 2.98 -3.05 -11.52
C ARG A 561 2.86 -2.39 -10.13
N ILE A 562 3.32 -1.16 -10.00
CA ILE A 562 3.14 -0.35 -8.80
C ILE A 562 1.82 0.41 -9.00
N THR A 563 0.82 0.14 -8.16
CA THR A 563 -0.49 0.81 -8.20
C THR A 563 -0.84 1.48 -6.90
#